data_AF-A0A250IR49-F1
#
_entry.id   AF-A0A250IR49-F1
#
_cell.length_a   1.000
_cell.length_b   1.000
_cell.length_c   1.000
_cell.angle_alpha   90.00
_cell.angle_beta   90.00
_cell.angle_gamma   90.00
#
_symmetry.space_group_name_H-M   'P 1'
#
loop_
_entity.id
_entity.type
_entity.pdbx_description
1 polymer ?
#
loop_
_entity_poly.entity_id
_entity_poly.type
_entity_poly.pdbx_seq_one_letter_code
_entity_poly.pdbx_strand_id
1 'polypeptide(L)'
;MSPVLRAGSLFEHMRHMCERPGMFSPDFTLDHLHLYMMGYENGRSDAGLPGQYKYFREWIYKRHPEWSDLPEWWAMQIHQANGGDLGQTLDEIIRLLDQFLATDGAEFVHHPVRITPD
;
A
#
# COMPACT_ATOMS: atom_id res chain seq x y z
N MET A 1 13.66 -8.60 -9.29
CA MET A 1 14.11 -7.39 -8.57
C MET A 1 12.87 -6.56 -8.29
N SER A 2 12.56 -6.27 -7.02
CA SER A 2 11.44 -5.38 -6.69
C SER A 2 11.79 -3.93 -7.04
N PRO A 3 10.82 -3.13 -7.55
CA PRO A 3 11.05 -1.73 -7.87
C PRO A 3 11.49 -0.95 -6.63
N VAL A 4 12.50 -0.08 -6.78
CA VAL A 4 12.94 0.81 -5.70
C VAL A 4 11.92 1.94 -5.59
N LEU A 5 11.20 1.98 -4.47
CA LEU A 5 10.15 2.96 -4.24
C LEU A 5 10.71 4.36 -3.99
N ARG A 6 9.96 5.39 -4.37
CA ARG A 6 10.28 6.76 -4.01
C ARG A 6 10.22 6.91 -2.49
N ALA A 7 11.31 7.44 -1.92
CA ALA A 7 11.41 7.70 -0.49
C ALA A 7 10.23 8.55 0.01
N GLY A 8 9.57 8.06 1.06
CA GLY A 8 8.42 8.70 1.68
C GLY A 8 7.13 8.58 0.88
N SER A 9 7.02 7.65 -0.07
CA SER A 9 5.75 7.35 -0.76
C SER A 9 4.88 6.40 0.07
N LEU A 10 3.56 6.48 -0.09
CA LEU A 10 2.62 5.59 0.59
C LEU A 10 2.98 4.13 0.33
N PHE A 11 3.30 3.79 -0.91
CA PHE A 11 3.58 2.43 -1.35
C PHE A 11 4.85 1.86 -0.71
N GLU A 12 5.87 2.70 -0.46
CA GLU A 12 7.05 2.32 0.31
C GLU A 12 6.69 1.93 1.74
N HIS A 13 5.88 2.77 2.40
CA HIS A 13 5.45 2.51 3.76
C HIS A 13 4.54 1.27 3.85
N MET A 14 3.60 1.10 2.92
CA MET A 14 2.75 -0.10 2.84
C MET A 14 3.60 -1.36 2.70
N ARG A 15 4.60 -1.35 1.80
CA ARG A 15 5.54 -2.47 1.64
C ARG A 15 6.27 -2.76 2.96
N HIS A 16 6.87 -1.76 3.60
CA HIS A 16 7.59 -1.96 4.85
C HIS A 16 6.70 -2.53 5.97
N MET A 17 5.46 -2.07 6.07
CA MET A 17 4.49 -2.62 7.04
C MET A 17 4.15 -4.08 6.74
N CYS A 18 3.98 -4.45 5.47
CA CYS A 18 3.67 -5.83 5.10
C CYS A 18 4.89 -6.76 5.24
N GLU A 19 6.11 -6.28 4.96
CA GLU A 19 7.34 -7.07 5.09
C GLU A 19 7.75 -7.29 6.56
N ARG A 20 7.41 -6.34 7.44
CA ARG A 20 7.85 -6.34 8.85
C ARG A 20 6.72 -5.91 9.79
N PRO A 21 5.56 -6.60 9.78
CA PRO A 21 4.38 -6.18 10.55
C PRO A 21 4.68 -6.05 12.05
N GLY A 22 5.49 -6.96 12.60
CA GLY A 22 5.91 -6.97 14.00
C GLY A 22 6.73 -5.76 14.45
N MET A 23 7.36 -5.00 13.54
CA MET A 23 8.03 -3.74 13.90
C MET A 23 7.04 -2.60 14.16
N PHE A 24 5.83 -2.69 13.60
CA PHE A 24 4.79 -1.66 13.74
C PHE A 24 3.81 -2.00 14.87
N SER A 25 3.40 -3.28 14.96
CA SER A 25 2.67 -3.79 16.12
C SER A 25 2.96 -5.29 16.31
N PRO A 26 3.19 -5.77 17.55
CA PRO A 26 3.38 -7.20 17.80
C PRO A 26 2.14 -8.04 17.46
N ASP A 27 0.95 -7.42 17.46
CA ASP A 27 -0.37 -7.98 17.15
C ASP A 27 -0.95 -7.35 15.86
N PHE A 28 -0.09 -7.11 14.88
CA PHE A 28 -0.47 -6.45 13.63
C PHE A 28 -1.72 -7.07 12.98
N THR A 29 -2.61 -6.19 12.50
CA THR A 29 -3.81 -6.54 11.75
C THR A 29 -3.94 -5.66 10.52
N LEU A 30 -4.83 -6.02 9.59
CA LEU A 30 -5.11 -5.18 8.42
C LEU A 30 -5.66 -3.80 8.78
N ASP A 31 -6.30 -3.65 9.94
CA ASP A 31 -6.77 -2.34 10.42
C ASP A 31 -5.60 -1.40 10.69
N HIS A 32 -4.46 -1.91 11.17
CA HIS A 32 -3.25 -1.10 11.35
C HIS A 32 -2.74 -0.55 10.01
N LEU A 33 -2.74 -1.37 8.97
CA LEU A 33 -2.40 -0.93 7.62
C LEU A 33 -3.40 0.11 7.12
N HIS A 34 -4.70 -0.11 7.31
CA HIS A 34 -5.75 0.81 6.92
C HIS A 34 -5.60 2.18 7.59
N LEU A 35 -5.43 2.18 8.91
CA LEU A 35 -5.23 3.39 9.71
C LEU A 35 -4.00 4.15 9.27
N TYR A 36 -2.89 3.44 9.00
CA TYR A 36 -1.68 4.08 8.49
C TYR A 36 -1.93 4.76 7.15
N MET A 37 -2.56 4.06 6.19
CA MET A 37 -2.87 4.62 4.87
C MET A 37 -3.73 5.88 4.97
N MET A 38 -4.77 5.85 5.80
CA MET A 38 -5.65 6.99 6.02
C MET A 38 -4.92 8.16 6.70
N GLY A 39 -4.12 7.88 7.72
CA GLY A 39 -3.32 8.90 8.41
C GLY A 39 -2.29 9.57 7.48
N TYR A 40 -1.63 8.78 6.64
CA TYR A 40 -0.69 9.27 5.64
C TYR A 40 -1.39 10.18 4.61
N GLU A 41 -2.54 9.77 4.09
CA GLU A 41 -3.32 10.56 3.13
C GLU A 41 -3.82 11.87 3.75
N ASN A 42 -4.31 11.83 5.00
CA ASN A 42 -4.72 13.02 5.74
C ASN A 42 -3.55 13.99 5.93
N GLY A 43 -2.38 13.50 6.39
CA GLY A 43 -1.20 14.32 6.58
C GLY A 43 -0.71 14.97 5.28
N ARG A 44 -0.83 14.28 4.14
CA ARG A 44 -0.57 14.87 2.82
C ARG A 44 -1.58 15.95 2.47
N SER A 45 -2.86 15.70 2.69
CA SER A 45 -3.92 16.67 2.46
C SER A 45 -3.71 17.95 3.27
N ASP A 46 -3.35 17.82 4.55
CA ASP A 46 -3.03 18.95 5.44
C ASP A 46 -1.83 19.76 4.93
N ALA A 47 -0.88 19.08 4.27
CA ALA A 47 0.28 19.70 3.61
C ALA A 47 -0.02 20.23 2.19
N GLY A 48 -1.26 20.16 1.70
CA GLY A 48 -1.64 20.56 0.34
C GLY A 48 -1.08 19.66 -0.76
N LEU A 49 -0.63 18.44 -0.42
CA LEU A 49 -0.07 17.48 -1.35
C LEU A 49 -1.16 16.53 -1.89
N PRO A 50 -1.07 16.10 -3.16
CA PRO A 50 -2.04 15.16 -3.72
C PRO A 50 -1.94 13.79 -3.05
N GLY A 51 -3.09 13.18 -2.81
CA GLY A 51 -3.22 11.81 -2.32
C GLY A 51 -2.74 10.77 -3.32
N GLN A 52 -2.18 9.67 -2.80
CA GLN A 52 -1.58 8.58 -3.58
C GLN A 52 -2.48 7.33 -3.58
N TYR A 53 -3.15 7.06 -2.46
CA TYR A 53 -3.96 5.85 -2.26
C TYR A 53 -5.02 5.64 -3.35
N LYS A 54 -5.69 6.71 -3.79
CA LYS A 54 -6.77 6.63 -4.78
C LYS A 54 -6.35 5.90 -6.05
N TYR A 55 -5.11 6.09 -6.52
CA TYR A 55 -4.60 5.49 -7.75
C TYR A 55 -4.47 3.97 -7.62
N PHE A 56 -3.94 3.50 -6.49
CA PHE A 56 -3.81 2.08 -6.22
C PHE A 56 -5.17 1.41 -6.01
N ARG A 57 -6.08 2.06 -5.27
CA ARG A 57 -7.44 1.56 -5.07
C ARG A 57 -8.21 1.41 -6.38
N GLU A 58 -8.19 2.43 -7.24
CA GLU A 58 -8.82 2.38 -8.56
C GLU A 58 -8.20 1.29 -9.44
N TRP A 59 -6.89 1.11 -9.37
CA TRP A 59 -6.19 0.04 -10.10
C TRP A 59 -6.61 -1.37 -9.65
N ILE A 60 -6.84 -1.58 -8.35
CA ILE A 60 -7.39 -2.83 -7.83
C ILE A 60 -8.82 -3.04 -8.33
N TYR A 61 -9.70 -2.06 -8.19
CA TYR A 61 -11.11 -2.20 -8.57
C TYR A 61 -11.33 -2.35 -10.08
N LYS A 62 -10.41 -1.88 -10.93
CA LYS A 62 -10.46 -2.21 -12.37
C LYS A 62 -10.26 -3.71 -12.65
N ARG A 63 -9.53 -4.42 -11.78
CA ARG A 63 -9.25 -5.87 -11.90
C ARG A 63 -10.27 -6.73 -11.17
N HIS A 64 -10.83 -6.18 -10.10
CA HIS A 64 -11.89 -6.79 -9.30
C HIS A 64 -13.08 -5.83 -9.18
N PRO A 65 -13.84 -5.59 -10.27
CA PRO A 65 -14.98 -4.69 -10.23
C PRO A 65 -16.02 -5.08 -9.18
N GLU A 66 -16.17 -6.38 -8.94
CA GLU A 66 -17.09 -6.92 -7.93
C GLU A 66 -16.76 -6.47 -6.50
N TRP A 67 -15.51 -6.05 -6.23
CA TRP A 67 -15.11 -5.58 -4.89
C TRP A 67 -15.45 -4.11 -4.63
N SER A 68 -15.78 -3.31 -5.65
CA SER A 68 -16.06 -1.88 -5.44
C SER A 68 -17.37 -1.64 -4.70
N ASP A 69 -18.29 -2.59 -4.81
CA ASP A 69 -19.65 -2.49 -4.26
C ASP A 69 -19.79 -3.19 -2.91
N LEU A 70 -18.72 -3.86 -2.45
CA LEU A 70 -18.70 -4.56 -1.16
C LEU A 70 -18.40 -3.58 -0.01
N PRO A 71 -18.99 -3.81 1.18
CA PRO A 71 -18.79 -2.94 2.33
C PRO A 71 -17.36 -3.01 2.88
N GLU A 72 -16.68 -4.15 2.74
CA GLU A 72 -15.29 -4.29 3.16
C GLU A 72 -14.32 -3.82 2.07
N TRP A 73 -13.29 -3.07 2.48
CA TRP A 73 -12.22 -2.64 1.61
C TRP A 73 -11.40 -3.81 1.05
N TRP A 74 -10.75 -3.58 -0.10
CA TRP A 74 -10.09 -4.60 -0.91
C TRP A 74 -9.13 -5.54 -0.15
N ALA A 75 -8.42 -5.07 0.88
CA ALA A 75 -7.48 -5.91 1.62
C ALA A 75 -8.20 -6.99 2.45
N MET A 76 -9.42 -6.70 2.93
CA MET A 76 -10.25 -7.70 3.62
C MET A 76 -10.80 -8.75 2.65
N GLN A 77 -11.06 -8.37 1.39
CA GLN A 77 -11.44 -9.32 0.36
C GLN A 77 -10.31 -10.32 0.09
N ILE A 78 -9.06 -9.84 0.02
CA ILE A 78 -7.87 -10.70 -0.07
C ILE A 78 -7.75 -11.60 1.15
N HIS A 79 -7.96 -11.05 2.35
CA HIS A 79 -7.87 -11.82 3.59
C HIS A 79 -8.86 -12.97 3.64
N GLN A 80 -10.11 -12.71 3.24
CA GLN A 80 -11.15 -13.73 3.13
C GLN A 80 -10.80 -14.77 2.06
N ALA A 81 -10.31 -14.34 0.89
CA ALA A 81 -9.88 -15.23 -0.18
C ALA A 81 -8.73 -16.16 0.25
N ASN A 82 -7.85 -15.69 1.15
CA ASN A 82 -6.76 -16.47 1.74
C ASN A 82 -7.18 -17.25 3.00
N GLY A 83 -8.48 -17.40 3.27
CA GLY A 83 -8.97 -18.19 4.41
C GLY A 83 -8.66 -17.58 5.78
N GLY A 84 -8.43 -16.28 5.87
CA GLY A 84 -8.07 -15.59 7.11
C GLY A 84 -6.58 -15.70 7.46
N ASP A 85 -5.72 -16.19 6.55
CA ASP A 85 -4.27 -16.22 6.77
C ASP A 85 -3.66 -14.83 6.56
N LEU A 86 -3.24 -14.19 7.65
CA LEU A 86 -2.63 -12.86 7.59
C LEU A 86 -1.30 -12.87 6.83
N GLY A 87 -0.46 -13.88 6.98
CA GLY A 87 0.85 -13.94 6.32
C GLY A 87 0.70 -13.97 4.80
N GLN A 88 -0.14 -14.88 4.28
CA GLN A 88 -0.46 -14.96 2.86
C GLN A 88 -1.11 -13.67 2.35
N THR A 89 -1.92 -13.02 3.18
CA THR A 89 -2.55 -11.74 2.83
C THR A 89 -1.52 -10.63 2.66
N LEU A 90 -0.53 -10.53 3.55
CA LEU A 90 0.53 -9.52 3.45
C LEU A 90 1.44 -9.76 2.24
N ASP A 91 1.79 -11.01 1.96
CA ASP A 91 2.56 -11.39 0.77
C ASP A 91 1.81 -11.02 -0.52
N GLU A 92 0.50 -11.26 -0.54
CA GLU A 92 -0.36 -10.93 -1.67
C GLU A 92 -0.49 -9.40 -1.86
N ILE A 93 -0.60 -8.63 -0.77
CA ILE A 93 -0.57 -7.16 -0.84
C ILE A 93 0.75 -6.66 -1.45
N ILE A 94 1.90 -7.23 -1.05
CA ILE A 94 3.21 -6.89 -1.62
C ILE A 94 3.24 -7.23 -3.13
N ARG A 95 2.72 -8.39 -3.51
CA ARG A 95 2.64 -8.80 -4.93
C ARG A 95 1.79 -7.84 -5.77
N LEU A 96 0.66 -7.38 -5.24
CA LEU A 96 -0.20 -6.40 -5.90
C LEU A 96 0.45 -5.02 -6.00
N LEU A 97 1.17 -4.58 -4.96
CA LEU A 97 1.99 -3.37 -5.02
C LEU A 97 3.03 -3.47 -6.13
N ASP A 98 3.74 -4.60 -6.25
CA ASP A 98 4.73 -4.80 -7.30
C ASP A 98 4.13 -4.75 -8.70
N GLN A 99 2.94 -5.32 -8.89
CA GLN A 99 2.23 -5.25 -10.16
C GLN A 99 1.76 -3.83 -10.47
N PHE A 100 1.21 -3.12 -9.49
CA PHE A 100 0.78 -1.74 -9.67
C PHE A 100 1.96 -0.86 -10.09
N LEU A 101 3.08 -0.95 -9.38
CA LEU A 101 4.28 -0.16 -9.65
C LEU A 101 4.92 -0.49 -11.01
N ALA A 102 4.77 -1.74 -11.48
CA ALA A 102 5.22 -2.16 -12.79
C ALA A 102 4.29 -1.73 -13.94
N THR A 103 3.05 -1.34 -13.66
CA THR A 103 2.10 -0.86 -14.69
C THR A 103 1.77 0.62 -14.54
N ASP A 104 0.78 0.94 -13.70
CA ASP A 104 0.12 2.25 -13.65
C ASP A 104 0.79 3.15 -12.58
N GLY A 105 1.58 2.56 -11.69
CA GLY A 105 2.26 3.21 -10.59
C GLY A 105 3.73 3.56 -10.86
N ALA A 106 4.19 3.49 -12.12
CA ALA A 106 5.59 3.73 -12.47
C ALA A 106 6.10 5.13 -12.03
N GLU A 107 5.22 6.13 -11.97
CA GLU A 107 5.56 7.48 -11.48
C GLU A 107 6.00 7.51 -10.01
N PHE A 108 5.66 6.48 -9.21
CA PHE A 108 6.02 6.35 -7.79
C PHE A 108 7.35 5.63 -7.56
N VAL A 109 8.05 5.24 -8.64
CA VAL A 109 9.31 4.46 -8.62
C VAL A 109 10.56 5.35 -8.84
N HIS A 110 10.42 6.63 -9.23
CA HIS A 110 11.57 7.48 -9.56
C HIS A 110 12.20 8.23 -8.36
N HIS A 111 13.55 8.34 -8.41
CA HIS A 111 14.59 8.42 -7.36
C HIS A 111 14.35 9.02 -5.95
N PRO A 112 15.08 8.49 -4.94
CA PRO A 112 15.53 9.24 -3.77
C PRO A 112 16.76 10.08 -4.14
N VAL A 113 16.64 11.41 -4.19
CA VAL A 113 17.83 12.26 -4.12
C VAL A 113 18.17 12.41 -2.64
N ARG A 114 19.09 11.59 -2.12
CA ARG A 114 19.92 12.04 -0.99
C ARG A 114 20.86 13.09 -1.56
N ILE A 115 20.53 14.38 -1.38
CA ILE A 115 21.56 15.42 -1.36
C ILE A 115 22.13 15.38 0.05
N THR A 116 23.28 14.74 0.21
CA THR A 116 24.14 15.02 1.36
C THR A 116 24.88 16.32 1.01
N PRO A 117 24.72 17.42 1.76
CA PRO A 117 25.63 18.55 1.65
C PRO A 117 27.02 18.10 2.14
N ASP A 118 28.06 18.42 1.35
CA ASP A 118 29.46 18.39 1.79
C ASP A 118 29.70 19.36 2.96
#